data_AF-A0AAD4R428-F1
#
_entry.id   AF-A0AAD4R428-F1
#
_cell.length_a   1.000
_cell.length_b   1.000
_cell.length_c   1.000
_cell.angle_alpha   90.00
_cell.angle_beta   90.00
_cell.angle_gamma   90.00
#
_symmetry.space_group_name_H-M   'P 1'
#
loop_
_entity.id
_entity.type
_entity.pdbx_description
1 polymer ?
#
loop_
_entity_poly.entity_id
_entity_poly.type
_entity_poly.pdbx_seq_one_letter_code
_entity_poly.pdbx_strand_id
1 'polypeptide(L)'
;MGIECAFGLIHCYDNEADFALYCKMIPALSFVRLNDVKQYAATLFETLPDCLDQVASWFEHNYIGAEVRRGGRMVQIQLRFPHQLWNVHQRPSQNQQLCRSREQANSKRDGNGNANDGILHRSIETNSERSRSGPCEMASGISS
;
A
#
# COMPACT_ATOMS: atom_id res chain seq x y z
N MET A 1 7.66 29.01 -15.55
CA MET A 1 7.07 28.95 -16.90
C MET A 1 5.99 27.88 -16.81
N GLY A 2 4.72 28.25 -16.98
CA GLY A 2 3.61 27.32 -16.74
C GLY A 2 3.52 26.26 -17.84
N ILE A 3 3.13 25.04 -17.47
CA ILE A 3 2.78 24.00 -18.44
C ILE A 3 1.30 24.23 -18.80
N GLU A 4 1.03 24.81 -19.96
CA GLU A 4 -0.33 24.97 -20.47
C GLU A 4 -0.77 23.69 -21.18
N CYS A 5 -1.71 22.94 -20.60
CA CYS A 5 -2.23 21.70 -21.19
C CYS A 5 -3.19 21.91 -22.38
N ALA A 6 -2.88 22.84 -23.30
CA ALA A 6 -3.75 23.26 -24.40
C ALA A 6 -4.18 22.12 -25.35
N PHE A 7 -3.36 21.08 -25.47
CA PHE A 7 -3.63 19.88 -26.30
C PHE A 7 -4.24 18.71 -25.52
N GLY A 8 -4.59 18.91 -24.24
CA GLY A 8 -5.20 17.91 -23.36
C GLY A 8 -4.20 17.05 -22.59
N LEU A 9 -4.64 16.55 -21.43
CA LEU A 9 -3.78 15.91 -20.42
C LEU A 9 -2.99 14.70 -20.94
N ILE A 10 -3.57 13.90 -21.84
CA ILE A 10 -2.88 12.72 -22.41
C ILE A 10 -1.71 13.16 -23.31
N HIS A 11 -1.94 14.15 -24.18
CA HIS A 11 -0.87 14.68 -25.05
C HIS A 11 0.28 15.26 -24.21
N CYS A 12 -0.02 15.97 -23.13
CA CYS A 12 1.00 16.47 -22.21
C CYS A 12 1.71 15.33 -21.46
N TYR A 13 1.01 14.27 -21.06
CA TYR A 13 1.64 13.11 -20.42
C TYR A 13 2.60 12.34 -21.34
N ASP A 14 2.29 12.25 -22.63
CA ASP A 14 3.11 11.52 -23.59
C ASP A 14 4.31 12.33 -24.12
N ASN A 15 4.23 13.68 -24.13
CA ASN A 15 5.24 14.55 -24.75
C ASN A 15 6.04 15.42 -23.76
N GLU A 16 5.46 15.84 -22.62
CA GLU A 16 6.12 16.74 -21.67
C GLU A 16 6.65 15.97 -20.45
N ALA A 17 7.97 15.80 -20.38
CA ALA A 17 8.62 14.95 -19.36
C ALA A 17 8.32 15.39 -17.92
N ASP A 18 8.32 16.69 -17.65
CA ASP A 18 8.03 17.25 -16.32
C ASP A 18 6.56 17.08 -15.96
N PHE A 19 5.63 17.29 -16.90
CA PHE A 19 4.21 17.00 -16.69
C PHE A 19 3.98 15.51 -16.38
N ALA A 20 4.64 14.63 -17.13
CA ALA A 20 4.61 13.19 -16.88
C ALA A 20 5.21 12.82 -15.52
N LEU A 21 6.18 13.58 -14.99
CA LEU A 21 6.73 13.42 -13.64
C LEU A 21 5.71 13.87 -12.58
N TYR A 22 5.13 15.07 -12.71
CA TYR A 22 4.08 15.58 -11.81
C TYR A 22 2.89 14.60 -11.70
N CYS A 23 2.43 14.06 -12.83
CA CYS A 23 1.40 13.02 -12.88
C CYS A 23 1.77 11.75 -12.10
N LYS A 24 3.05 11.38 -12.03
CA LYS A 24 3.55 10.20 -11.29
C LYS A 24 3.76 10.49 -9.80
N MET A 25 3.94 11.75 -9.40
CA MET A 25 4.07 12.14 -7.99
C MET A 25 2.75 11.99 -7.22
N ILE A 26 1.59 12.22 -7.86
CA ILE A 26 0.26 12.05 -7.24
C ILE A 26 0.05 10.62 -6.69
N PRO A 27 0.16 9.53 -7.49
CA PRO A 27 0.04 8.17 -6.96
C PRO A 27 1.21 7.75 -6.04
N ALA A 28 2.35 8.45 -6.07
CA ALA A 28 3.46 8.19 -5.13
C ALA A 28 3.10 8.51 -3.66
N LEU A 29 2.04 9.28 -3.41
CA LEU A 29 1.44 9.44 -2.08
C LEU A 29 1.01 8.09 -1.44
N SER A 30 0.84 7.03 -2.22
CA SER A 30 0.60 5.67 -1.72
C SER A 30 1.75 5.11 -0.86
N PHE A 31 2.97 5.60 -1.01
CA PHE A 31 4.13 5.21 -0.20
C PHE A 31 4.28 6.03 1.10
N VAL A 32 3.46 7.06 1.32
CA VAL A 32 3.53 7.94 2.50
C VAL A 32 2.79 7.32 3.70
N ARG A 33 3.23 7.60 4.94
CA ARG A 33 2.51 7.18 6.16
C ARG A 33 1.13 7.83 6.21
N LEU A 34 0.09 7.06 6.53
CA LEU A 34 -1.31 7.54 6.54
C LEU A 34 -1.55 8.82 7.35
N ASN A 35 -0.82 9.03 8.44
CA ASN A 35 -0.92 10.22 9.28
C ASN A 35 -0.38 11.48 8.59
N ASP A 36 0.60 11.31 7.69
CA ASP A 36 1.30 12.40 7.02
C ASP A 36 0.78 12.65 5.60
N VAL A 37 0.04 11.70 5.01
CA VAL A 37 -0.52 11.77 3.63
C VAL A 37 -1.16 13.12 3.34
N LYS A 38 -1.96 13.65 4.27
CA LYS A 38 -2.63 14.96 4.13
C LYS A 38 -1.66 16.14 4.04
N GLN A 39 -0.59 16.13 4.83
CA GLN A 39 0.44 17.16 4.80
C GLN A 39 1.24 17.11 3.50
N TYR A 40 1.75 15.93 3.12
CA TYR A 40 2.53 15.77 1.90
C TYR A 40 1.70 15.99 0.63
N ALA A 41 0.40 15.68 0.64
CA ALA A 41 -0.49 15.99 -0.46
C ALA A 41 -0.73 17.49 -0.62
N ALA A 42 -0.98 18.24 0.46
CA ALA A 42 -1.12 19.69 0.39
C ALA A 42 0.15 20.34 -0.20
N THR A 43 1.32 20.02 0.34
CA THR A 43 2.61 20.52 -0.18
C THR A 43 2.88 20.07 -1.62
N LEU A 44 2.45 18.86 -2.03
CA LEU A 44 2.58 18.43 -3.43
C LEU A 44 1.67 19.27 -4.33
N PHE A 45 0.40 19.44 -3.98
CA PHE A 45 -0.58 20.14 -4.82
C PHE A 45 -0.25 21.63 -4.98
N GLU A 46 0.33 22.28 -3.97
CA GLU A 46 0.91 23.63 -4.07
C GLU A 46 2.09 23.75 -5.07
N THR A 47 2.65 22.63 -5.56
CA THR A 47 3.76 22.58 -6.52
C THR A 47 3.40 21.98 -7.88
N LEU A 48 2.14 21.59 -8.10
CA LEU A 48 1.67 21.10 -9.40
C LEU A 48 1.39 22.27 -10.36
N PRO A 49 1.54 22.08 -11.69
CA PRO A 49 1.04 23.04 -12.67
C PRO A 49 -0.50 23.06 -12.70
N ASP A 50 -1.08 24.25 -12.91
CA ASP A 50 -2.52 24.55 -12.83
C ASP A 50 -3.41 23.55 -13.61
N CYS A 51 -2.95 23.02 -14.75
CA CYS A 51 -3.74 22.03 -15.50
C CYS A 51 -3.84 20.64 -14.85
N LEU A 52 -3.18 20.40 -13.71
CA LEU A 52 -3.41 19.25 -12.84
C LEU A 52 -4.36 19.54 -11.67
N ASP A 53 -4.84 20.77 -11.44
CA ASP A 53 -5.76 21.11 -10.34
C ASP A 53 -6.98 20.19 -10.28
N GLN A 54 -7.59 19.90 -11.43
CA GLN A 54 -8.74 19.00 -11.52
C GLN A 54 -8.38 17.55 -11.15
N VAL A 55 -7.16 17.10 -11.47
CA VAL A 55 -6.66 15.76 -11.14
C VAL A 55 -6.31 15.66 -9.66
N ALA A 56 -5.63 16.68 -9.11
CA ALA A 56 -5.27 16.79 -7.70
C ALA A 56 -6.52 16.85 -6.81
N SER A 57 -7.46 17.75 -7.13
CA SER A 57 -8.73 17.88 -6.40
C SER A 57 -9.57 16.61 -6.50
N TRP A 58 -9.62 15.94 -7.66
CA TRP A 58 -10.29 14.64 -7.77
C TRP A 58 -9.60 13.57 -6.90
N PHE A 59 -8.27 13.52 -6.89
CA PHE A 59 -7.52 12.57 -6.05
C PHE A 59 -7.79 12.80 -4.56
N GLU A 60 -7.73 14.06 -4.11
CA GLU A 60 -8.00 14.44 -2.72
C GLU A 60 -9.39 13.97 -2.27
N HIS A 61 -10.44 14.32 -3.02
CA HIS A 61 -11.83 13.96 -2.71
C HIS A 61 -12.10 12.45 -2.70
N ASN A 62 -11.37 11.65 -3.49
CA ASN A 62 -11.62 10.22 -3.61
C ASN A 62 -10.76 9.36 -2.67
N TYR A 63 -9.50 9.75 -2.42
CA TYR A 63 -8.49 8.93 -1.74
C TYR A 63 -7.99 9.47 -0.39
N ILE A 64 -8.00 10.80 -0.19
CA ILE A 64 -7.40 11.46 1.00
C ILE A 64 -8.47 11.97 1.98
N GLY A 65 -9.58 12.49 1.46
CA GLY A 65 -10.70 13.02 2.24
C GLY A 65 -10.49 14.47 2.65
N ALA A 66 -11.15 15.37 1.94
CA ALA A 66 -11.18 16.81 2.23
C ALA A 66 -12.01 17.12 3.50
N GLU A 67 -11.70 18.25 4.14
CA GLU A 67 -12.44 18.76 5.31
C GLU A 67 -13.32 19.95 4.95
N VAL A 68 -14.63 19.77 5.03
CA VAL A 68 -15.61 20.81 4.69
C VAL A 68 -16.26 21.34 5.97
N ARG A 69 -16.33 22.67 6.11
CA ARG A 69 -17.12 23.31 7.17
C ARG A 69 -18.61 23.20 6.84
N ARG A 70 -19.38 22.48 7.67
CA ARG A 70 -20.85 22.43 7.62
C ARG A 70 -21.42 22.83 8.97
N GLY A 71 -22.27 23.86 9.00
CA GLY A 71 -22.92 24.34 10.23
C GLY A 71 -21.92 24.73 11.34
N GLY A 72 -20.81 25.38 10.97
CA GLY A 72 -19.72 25.76 11.88
C GLY A 72 -18.79 24.62 12.31
N ARG A 73 -19.16 23.35 12.08
CA ARG A 73 -18.34 22.16 12.39
C ARG A 73 -17.50 21.75 11.20
N MET A 74 -16.31 21.23 11.46
CA MET A 74 -15.43 20.62 10.46
C MET A 74 -15.87 19.17 10.24
N VAL A 75 -16.12 18.78 8.98
CA VAL A 75 -16.63 17.45 8.63
C VAL A 75 -15.71 16.84 7.55
N GLN A 76 -15.10 15.70 7.89
CA GLN A 76 -14.41 14.85 6.92
C GLN A 76 -15.40 14.34 5.88
N ILE A 77 -15.10 14.51 4.58
CA ILE A 77 -15.86 13.83 3.52
C ILE A 77 -15.58 12.32 3.60
N GLN A 78 -16.63 11.51 3.46
CA GLN A 78 -16.50 10.06 3.37
C GLN A 78 -15.65 9.66 2.15
N LEU A 79 -14.47 9.12 2.40
CA LEU A 79 -13.59 8.50 1.41
C LEU A 79 -14.37 7.53 0.52
N ARG A 80 -14.21 7.65 -0.81
CA ARG A 80 -14.71 6.64 -1.75
C ARG A 80 -13.79 5.41 -1.81
N PHE A 81 -12.49 5.60 -1.61
CA PHE A 81 -11.51 4.51 -1.55
C PHE A 81 -10.82 4.50 -0.18
N PRO A 82 -11.15 3.55 0.72
CA PRO A 82 -10.47 3.40 2.00
C PRO A 82 -8.96 3.22 1.83
N HIS A 83 -8.18 3.80 2.75
CA HIS A 83 -6.72 3.79 2.73
C HIS A 83 -6.10 2.40 2.54
N GLN A 84 -6.76 1.35 3.06
CA GLN A 84 -6.33 -0.05 2.97
C GLN A 84 -6.27 -0.59 1.53
N LEU A 85 -7.00 0.01 0.58
CA LEU A 85 -7.00 -0.40 -0.83
C LEU A 85 -5.81 0.16 -1.62
N TRP A 86 -5.36 1.37 -1.29
CA TRP A 86 -4.46 2.15 -2.13
C TRP A 86 -3.12 2.52 -1.48
N ASN A 87 -3.06 2.70 -0.17
CA ASN A 87 -1.81 3.01 0.52
C ASN A 87 -1.02 1.73 0.79
N VAL A 88 0.27 1.75 0.46
CA VAL A 88 1.13 0.55 0.47
C VAL A 88 2.10 0.53 1.64
N HIS A 89 2.34 1.66 2.31
CA HIS A 89 3.34 1.81 3.38
C HIS A 89 3.15 0.80 4.52
N GLN A 90 1.90 0.50 4.92
CA GLN A 90 1.63 -0.37 6.07
C GLN A 90 1.59 -1.87 5.74
N ARG A 91 1.63 -2.26 4.46
CA ARG A 91 1.48 -3.66 4.04
C ARG A 91 2.65 -4.58 4.44
N PRO A 92 3.94 -4.15 4.38
CA PRO A 92 5.07 -5.01 4.76
C PRO A 92 5.04 -5.43 6.24
N SER A 93 4.76 -4.49 7.15
CA SER A 93 4.71 -4.77 8.59
C SER A 93 3.49 -5.61 8.98
N GLN A 94 2.33 -5.39 8.34
CA GLN A 94 1.14 -6.22 8.55
C GLN A 94 1.39 -7.68 8.12
N ASN A 95 2.01 -7.91 6.95
CA ASN A 95 2.38 -9.25 6.51
C ASN A 95 3.38 -9.92 7.46
N GLN A 96 4.40 -9.19 7.94
CA GLN A 96 5.39 -9.74 8.89
C GLN A 96 4.75 -10.14 10.23
N GLN A 97 3.75 -9.40 10.72
CA GLN A 97 2.98 -9.76 11.92
C GLN A 97 2.12 -11.02 11.70
N LEU A 98 1.52 -11.18 10.52
CA LEU A 98 0.75 -12.38 10.15
C LEU A 98 1.65 -13.62 10.04
N CYS A 99 2.87 -13.51 9.51
CA CYS A 99 3.85 -14.60 9.53
C CYS A 99 4.23 -15.00 10.96
N ARG A 100 4.69 -14.04 11.79
CA ARG A 100 5.12 -14.29 13.18
C ARG A 100 4.03 -14.91 14.05
N SER A 101 2.78 -14.46 13.91
CA SER A 101 1.66 -15.05 14.66
C SER A 101 1.34 -16.48 14.21
N ARG A 102 1.49 -16.79 12.91
CA ARG A 102 1.34 -18.16 12.38
C ARG A 102 2.48 -19.09 12.83
N GLU A 103 3.72 -18.60 12.88
CA GLU A 103 4.88 -19.32 13.41
C GLU A 103 4.69 -19.67 14.90
N GLN A 104 4.30 -18.69 15.73
CA GLN A 104 3.98 -18.92 17.14
C GLN A 104 2.81 -19.88 17.35
N ALA A 105 1.79 -19.83 16.47
CA ALA A 105 0.66 -20.76 16.52
C ALA A 105 1.06 -22.20 16.13
N ASN A 106 2.06 -22.39 15.26
CA ASN A 106 2.57 -23.73 14.94
C ASN A 106 3.41 -24.28 16.10
N SER A 107 4.39 -23.50 16.59
CA SER A 107 5.26 -23.90 17.71
C SER A 107 4.47 -24.32 18.97
N LYS A 108 3.34 -23.66 19.25
CA LYS A 108 2.42 -24.04 20.35
C LYS A 108 1.66 -25.35 20.12
N ARG A 109 1.50 -25.81 18.88
CA ARG A 109 0.94 -27.14 18.56
C ARG A 109 1.99 -28.22 18.75
N ASP A 110 3.17 -27.98 18.19
CA ASP A 110 4.32 -28.91 18.28
C ASP A 110 4.70 -29.17 19.75
N GLY A 111 4.69 -28.12 20.59
CA GLY A 111 4.93 -28.21 22.03
C GLY A 111 3.80 -28.80 22.89
N ASN A 112 2.64 -29.16 22.31
CA ASN A 112 1.51 -29.78 23.01
C ASN A 112 1.25 -31.23 22.55
N GLY A 113 2.13 -31.79 21.72
CA GLY A 113 2.13 -33.22 21.38
C GLY A 113 2.68 -34.05 22.54
N ASN A 114 1.80 -34.55 23.41
CA ASN A 114 2.21 -35.48 24.47
C ASN A 114 2.80 -36.77 23.87
N ALA A 115 3.86 -37.29 24.47
CA ALA A 115 4.63 -38.40 23.91
C ALA A 115 3.87 -39.74 24.03
N ASN A 116 3.23 -40.16 22.93
CA ASN A 116 2.88 -41.56 22.65
C ASN A 116 2.50 -41.71 21.17
N ASP A 117 3.47 -42.03 20.32
CA ASP A 117 3.21 -42.84 19.12
C ASP A 117 4.46 -43.65 18.78
N GLY A 118 4.32 -44.97 18.77
CA GLY A 118 5.43 -45.91 18.67
C GLY A 118 5.62 -46.46 17.26
N ILE A 119 6.86 -46.44 16.78
CA ILE A 119 7.45 -47.31 15.73
C ILE A 119 6.44 -47.91 14.73
N LEU A 120 6.10 -47.16 13.68
CA LEU A 120 5.63 -47.74 12.41
C LEU A 120 6.51 -47.24 11.26
N HIS A 121 7.44 -48.10 10.84
CA HIS A 121 8.40 -47.80 9.79
C HIS A 121 7.90 -48.32 8.43
N ARG A 122 7.83 -47.38 7.47
CA ARG A 122 7.86 -47.59 6.00
C ARG A 122 6.60 -48.14 5.30
N SER A 123 6.01 -47.28 4.49
CA SER A 123 5.65 -47.59 3.09
C SER A 123 5.87 -46.34 2.22
N ILE A 124 6.38 -46.54 1.00
CA ILE A 124 6.95 -45.49 0.14
C ILE A 124 6.59 -45.84 -1.32
N GLU A 125 5.91 -45.00 -2.11
CA GLU A 125 5.23 -43.75 -1.76
C GLU A 125 3.80 -43.74 -2.40
N THR A 126 3.22 -42.79 -3.15
CA THR A 126 3.63 -41.51 -3.76
C THR A 126 2.57 -40.42 -3.55
N ASN A 127 2.95 -39.23 -3.10
CA ASN A 127 2.09 -38.03 -3.22
C ASN A 127 2.89 -36.75 -3.47
N SER A 128 3.42 -36.64 -4.69
CA SER A 128 4.17 -35.51 -5.23
C SER A 128 3.30 -34.25 -5.42
N GLU A 129 2.87 -33.64 -4.31
CA GLU A 129 2.42 -32.23 -4.30
C GLU A 129 2.43 -31.55 -2.91
N ARG A 130 2.64 -32.30 -1.81
CA ARG A 130 2.81 -31.70 -0.47
C ARG A 130 4.22 -31.11 -0.26
N SER A 131 4.59 -30.07 -1.01
CA SER A 131 5.62 -29.07 -0.62
C SER A 131 5.71 -27.86 -1.56
N ARG A 132 4.71 -26.98 -1.51
CA ARG A 132 4.88 -25.54 -1.84
C ARG A 132 4.29 -24.63 -0.76
N SER A 133 4.58 -24.96 0.49
CA SER A 133 4.77 -23.91 1.50
C SER A 133 6.00 -23.10 1.10
N GLY A 134 5.80 -22.07 0.27
CA GLY A 134 6.87 -21.14 -0.07
C GLY A 134 7.49 -20.58 1.21
N PRO A 135 8.83 -20.44 1.31
CA PRO A 135 9.45 -19.86 2.48
C PRO A 135 8.89 -18.45 2.69
N CYS A 136 8.66 -18.06 3.95
CA CYS A 136 8.49 -16.66 4.28
C CYS A 136 9.86 -15.99 4.10
N GLU A 137 10.10 -15.51 2.88
CA GLU A 137 11.41 -15.10 2.41
C GLU A 137 11.97 -13.97 3.29
N MET A 138 13.24 -14.13 3.69
CA MET A 138 13.83 -13.40 4.80
C MET A 138 14.12 -11.95 4.41
N ALA A 139 13.14 -11.07 4.65
CA ALA A 139 13.30 -9.61 4.61
C ALA A 139 14.17 -9.11 5.79
N SER A 140 15.43 -9.50 5.79
CA SER A 140 16.47 -9.16 6.75
C SER A 140 17.82 -9.08 6.02
N GLY A 141 18.36 -7.86 5.90
CA GLY A 141 19.14 -7.45 4.75
C GLY A 141 18.19 -6.78 3.73
N ILE A 142 18.46 -5.58 3.24
CA ILE A 142 19.73 -4.84 3.20
C ILE A 142 19.81 -3.78 4.31
N SER A 143 21.00 -3.59 4.88
CA SER A 143 21.40 -2.35 5.55
C SER A 143 22.82 -2.02 5.13
N SER A 144 22.99 -0.86 4.49
CA SER A 144 24.25 -0.21 4.11
C SER A 144 23.92 1.26 3.85
#